data_AF-A0A382YB70-F1
#
_entry.id   AF-A0A382YB70-F1
#
_cell.length_a   1.000
_cell.length_b   1.000
_cell.length_c   1.000
_cell.angle_alpha   90.00
_cell.angle_beta   90.00
_cell.angle_gamma   90.00
#
_symmetry.space_group_name_H-M   'P 1'
#
loop_
_entity.id
_entity.type
_entity.pdbx_description
1 polymer ?
#
loop_
_entity_poly.entity_id
_entity_poly.type
_entity_poly.pdbx_seq_one_letter_code
_entity_poly.pdbx_strand_id
1 'polypeptide(L)' 'MSSKIYTSVLTALLLFSTSSVFAEVGTTSSLRGVVNVAGAVVSATHTPTGTSKSRSASADGAFYLSDLQIGG' A
#
# COMPACT_ATOMS: atom_id res chain seq x y z
N MET A 1 -27.67 34.79 -23.39
CA MET A 1 -26.54 33.88 -23.71
C MET A 1 -25.78 33.36 -22.49
N SER A 2 -25.70 34.12 -21.38
CA SER A 2 -24.89 33.78 -20.20
C SER A 2 -25.30 32.47 -19.46
N SER A 3 -26.60 32.22 -19.26
CA SER A 3 -27.11 31.04 -18.53
C SER A 3 -26.65 29.70 -19.11
N LYS A 4 -26.65 29.55 -20.44
CA LYS A 4 -26.20 28.31 -21.11
C LYS A 4 -24.72 28.01 -20.85
N ILE A 5 -23.89 29.06 -20.77
CA ILE A 5 -22.45 28.93 -20.52
C ILE A 5 -22.22 28.49 -19.07
N TYR A 6 -22.94 29.06 -18.11
CA TYR A 6 -22.83 28.63 -16.71
C TYR A 6 -23.25 27.17 -16.51
N THR A 7 -24.33 26.74 -17.18
CA THR A 7 -24.76 25.33 -17.13
C THR A 7 -23.69 24.42 -17.73
N SER A 8 -23.14 24.76 -18.90
CA SER A 8 -22.07 23.96 -19.52
C SER A 8 -20.81 23.87 -18.66
N VAL A 9 -20.40 24.97 -18.04
CA VAL A 9 -19.23 25.01 -17.14
C VAL A 9 -19.49 24.17 -15.89
N LEU A 10 -20.69 24.27 -15.30
CA LEU A 10 -21.06 23.48 -14.12
C LEU A 10 -21.12 21.98 -14.43
N THR A 11 -21.66 21.59 -15.59
CA THR A 11 -21.70 20.19 -16.04
C THR A 11 -20.30 19.64 -16.29
N ALA A 12 -19.41 20.42 -16.92
CA ALA A 12 -18.02 20.02 -17.13
C ALA A 12 -17.27 19.84 -15.81
N LEU A 13 -17.49 20.73 -14.84
CA LEU A 13 -16.89 20.64 -13.50
C LEU A 13 -17.38 19.39 -12.74
N LEU A 14 -18.68 19.09 -12.79
CA LEU A 14 -19.21 17.87 -12.17
C LEU A 14 -18.62 16.60 -12.78
N LEU A 15 -18.51 16.53 -14.12
CA LEU A 15 -17.95 15.37 -14.83
C LEU A 15 -16.46 15.16 -14.51
N PHE A 16 -15.71 16.24 -14.28
CA PHE A 16 -14.30 16.16 -13.85
C PHE A 16 -14.16 15.78 -12.37
N SER A 17 -15.13 16.17 -11.53
CA SER A 17 -15.10 15.92 -10.09
C SER A 17 -15.41 14.46 -9.72
N THR A 18 -15.97 13.68 -10.65
CA THR A 18 -16.24 12.25 -10.46
C THR A 18 -15.05 11.34 -10.74
N SER A 19 -13.85 11.88 -10.97
CA SER A 19 -12.63 11.07 -11.06
C SER A 19 -12.38 10.35 -9.74
N SER A 20 -12.84 9.10 -9.69
CA SER A 20 -12.69 8.06 -8.67
C SER A 20 -11.58 8.33 -7.66
N VAL A 21 -12.00 8.71 -6.45
CA VAL A 21 -11.14 8.68 -5.26
C VAL A 21 -11.05 7.21 -4.84
N PHE A 22 -10.12 6.46 -5.42
CA PHE A 22 -9.82 5.12 -4.93
C PHE A 22 -9.13 5.29 -3.58
N ALA A 23 -9.85 4.99 -2.49
CA ALA A 23 -9.18 4.69 -1.25
C ALA A 23 -8.46 3.35 -1.47
N GLU A 24 -7.16 3.39 -1.72
CA GLU A 24 -6.32 2.18 -1.70
C GLU A 24 -6.26 1.69 -0.24
N VAL A 25 -7.33 1.02 0.20
CA VAL A 25 -7.32 0.18 1.38
C VAL A 25 -6.84 -1.19 0.91
N GLY A 26 -5.57 -1.25 0.52
CA GLY A 26 -4.92 -2.52 0.31
C GLY A 26 -4.95 -3.28 1.63
N THR A 27 -5.56 -4.46 1.68
CA THR A 27 -5.38 -5.35 2.83
C THR A 27 -3.88 -5.63 2.93
N THR A 28 -3.29 -5.41 4.11
CA THR A 28 -1.86 -5.67 4.35
C THR A 28 -1.65 -6.70 5.45
N SER A 29 -0.67 -7.57 5.28
CA SER A 29 -0.28 -8.59 6.26
C SER A 29 0.93 -8.14 7.04
N SER A 30 1.21 -8.86 8.13
CA SER A 30 2.46 -8.73 8.85
C SER A 30 3.02 -10.08 9.26
N LEU A 31 4.35 -10.19 9.27
CA LEU A 31 5.09 -11.34 9.78
C LEU A 31 5.92 -10.92 10.98
N ARG A 32 5.80 -11.67 12.06
CA ARG A 32 6.59 -11.50 13.28
C ARG A 32 7.21 -12.84 13.67
N GLY A 33 8.41 -12.79 14.22
CA GLY A 33 9.09 -13.98 14.69
C GLY A 33 10.39 -13.64 15.39
N VAL A 34 11.09 -14.69 15.81
CA VAL A 34 12.40 -14.60 16.44
C VAL A 34 13.33 -15.56 15.71
N VAL A 35 14.52 -15.08 15.37
CA VAL A 35 15.61 -15.87 14.82
C VAL A 35 16.74 -15.96 15.84
N ASN A 36 17.45 -17.08 15.90
CA ASN A 36 18.51 -17.31 16.90
C ASN A 36 19.83 -16.58 16.57
N VAL A 37 19.77 -15.47 15.84
CA VAL A 37 20.93 -14.72 15.38
C VAL A 37 20.64 -13.22 15.49
N ALA A 38 21.37 -12.54 16.37
CA ALA A 38 21.27 -11.09 16.52
C ALA A 38 21.69 -10.37 15.23
N GLY A 39 20.92 -9.37 14.80
CA GLY A 39 21.24 -8.59 13.60
C GLY A 39 21.02 -9.30 12.27
N ALA A 40 20.47 -10.52 12.26
CA ALA A 40 20.18 -11.25 11.03
C ALA A 40 19.21 -10.47 10.11
N VAL A 41 19.48 -10.46 8.81
CA VAL A 41 18.58 -9.83 7.84
C VAL A 41 17.52 -10.84 7.42
N VAL A 42 16.27 -10.56 7.76
CA VAL A 42 15.11 -11.35 7.32
C VAL A 42 14.51 -10.66 6.10
N SER A 43 14.35 -11.40 5.00
CA SER A 43 13.74 -10.93 3.75
C SER A 43 12.55 -11.80 3.39
N ALA A 44 11.41 -11.18 3.10
CA ALA A 44 10.23 -11.84 2.58
C ALA A 44 9.96 -11.37 1.16
N THR A 45 9.73 -12.31 0.24
CA THR A 45 9.39 -12.03 -1.16
C THR A 45 7.98 -12.51 -1.43
N HIS A 46 7.14 -11.62 -1.94
CA HIS A 46 5.80 -11.93 -2.40
C HIS A 46 5.88 -12.61 -3.77
N THR A 47 5.67 -13.93 -3.82
CA THR A 47 5.85 -14.75 -5.04
C THR A 47 5.13 -14.22 -6.29
N PRO A 48 3.87 -13.74 -6.22
CA PRO A 48 3.14 -13.31 -7.42
C PRO A 48 3.72 -12.05 -8.08
N THR A 49 4.17 -11.10 -7.27
CA THR A 49 4.66 -9.79 -7.76
C THR A 49 6.19 -9.68 -7.74
N GLY A 50 6.88 -10.60 -7.07
CA GLY A 50 8.32 -10.55 -6.82
C GLY A 50 8.77 -9.45 -5.85
N THR A 51 7.84 -8.68 -5.29
CA THR A 51 8.18 -7.58 -4.37
C THR A 51 8.77 -8.13 -3.07
N SER A 52 9.83 -7.50 -2.57
CA SER A 52 10.54 -7.98 -1.39
C SER A 52 10.62 -6.90 -0.32
N LYS A 53 10.49 -7.30 0.95
CA LYS A 53 10.65 -6.44 2.11
C LYS A 53 11.58 -7.11 3.11
N SER A 54 12.56 -6.36 3.60
CA SER A 54 13.57 -6.88 4.52
C SER A 54 13.72 -6.02 5.77
N ARG A 55 14.07 -6.68 6.88
CA ARG A 55 14.38 -6.05 8.16
C ARG A 55 15.48 -6.83 8.89
N SER A 56 16.37 -6.09 9.55
CA SER A 56 17.31 -6.69 10.48
C SER A 56 16.59 -7.04 11.79
N ALA A 57 16.89 -8.23 12.30
CA ALA A 57 16.47 -8.66 13.61
C ALA A 57 17.18 -7.84 14.69
N SER A 58 16.50 -7.65 15.82
CA SER A 58 17.03 -6.97 17.00
C SER A 58 18.14 -7.80 17.70
N ALA A 59 18.67 -7.29 18.80
CA ALA A 59 19.71 -7.96 19.58
C ALA A 59 19.24 -9.31 20.17
N ASP A 60 17.95 -9.40 20.50
CA ASP A 60 17.25 -10.62 20.92
C ASP A 60 16.76 -11.49 19.74
N GLY A 61 17.07 -11.09 18.50
CA GLY A 61 16.70 -11.84 17.30
C GLY A 61 15.25 -11.66 16.85
N ALA A 62 14.48 -10.77 17.48
CA ALA A 62 13.11 -10.49 17.08
C ALA A 62 13.05 -9.67 15.77
N PHE A 63 12.07 -9.95 14.92
CA PHE A 63 11.80 -9.18 13.71
C PHE A 63 10.30 -8.92 13.53
N TYR A 64 9.99 -7.81 12.87
CA TYR A 64 8.64 -7.44 12.47
C TYR A 64 8.63 -6.85 11.07
N LEU A 65 7.97 -7.54 10.15
CA LEU A 65 7.72 -7.11 8.78
C LEU A 65 6.25 -6.70 8.67
N SER A 66 5.99 -5.40 8.56
CA SER A 66 4.65 -4.82 8.38
C SER A 66 4.35 -4.57 6.90
N ASP A 67 3.10 -4.19 6.60
CA ASP A 67 2.65 -3.72 5.28
C ASP A 67 3.06 -4.66 4.14
N LEU A 68 2.98 -5.96 4.41
CA LEU A 68 3.25 -6.98 3.41
C LEU A 68 2.02 -7.10 2.51
N GLN A 69 2.26 -7.28 1.21
CA GLN A 69 1.20 -7.64 0.29
C GLN A 69 0.57 -8.97 0.73
N ILE A 70 -0.75 -9.02 0.77
CA ILE A 70 -1.50 -10.25 1.02
C ILE A 70 -1.97 -10.79 -0.31
N GLY A 71 -1.70 -12.06 -0.57
CA GLY A 71 -2.23 -12.75 -1.72
C GLY A 71 -1.23 -13.66 -2.40
N GLY A 72 -1.80 -14.56 -3.20
CA GLY A 72 -1.17 -15.23 -4.32
C GLY A 72 -1.80 -14.65 -5.58
#